data_AF-A0A7T8KH31-F1
#
_entry.id   AF-A0A7T8KH31-F1
#
_cell.length_a   1.000
_cell.length_b   1.000
_cell.length_c   1.000
_cell.angle_alpha   90.00
_cell.angle_beta   90.00
_cell.angle_gamma   90.00
#
_symmetry.space_group_name_H-M   'P 1'
#
loop_
_entity.id
_entity.type
_entity.pdbx_description
1 polymer ?
#
loop_
_entity_poly.entity_id
_entity_poly.type
_entity_poly.pdbx_seq_one_letter_code
_entity_poly.pdbx_strand_id
1 'polypeptide(L)'
;MKRVRCEQAFLKLNFELGLGFLDKIVTMDDTSVPFFTPESKRGPSQWLPKGSNPPLKFKRQESRKKQMVLSFFDNCGVIFQHYLPMRTSDTPAVFKDVMNMFLNKFKEKQPEMAKRD
;
A
#
# COMPACT_ATOMS: atom_id res chain seq x y z
N MET A 1 -1.56 21.21 -15.38
CA MET A 1 -1.68 22.28 -14.35
C MET A 1 -2.46 21.89 -13.07
N LYS A 2 -3.22 20.77 -13.02
CA LYS A 2 -4.00 20.37 -11.82
C LYS A 2 -3.13 19.96 -10.62
N ARG A 3 -2.06 19.20 -10.85
CA ARG A 3 -1.14 18.73 -9.80
C ARG A 3 -0.50 19.87 -9.01
N VAL A 4 0.11 20.83 -9.71
CA VAL A 4 0.77 22.00 -9.09
C VAL A 4 -0.20 22.80 -8.22
N ARG A 5 -1.46 22.95 -8.66
CA ARG A 5 -2.49 23.65 -7.88
C ARG A 5 -2.84 22.91 -6.58
N CYS A 6 -3.01 21.58 -6.64
CA CYS A 6 -3.27 20.78 -5.45
C CYS A 6 -2.09 20.84 -4.46
N GLU A 7 -0.86 20.74 -4.95
CA GLU A 7 0.35 20.86 -4.13
C GLU A 7 0.44 22.23 -3.46
N GLN A 8 0.18 23.32 -4.20
CA GLN A 8 0.14 24.67 -3.62
C GLN A 8 -0.94 24.83 -2.54
N ALA A 9 -2.13 24.27 -2.75
CA ALA A 9 -3.20 24.32 -1.75
C ALA A 9 -2.85 23.53 -0.49
N PHE A 10 -2.27 22.34 -0.64
CA PHE A 10 -1.83 21.51 0.48
C PHE A 10 -0.69 22.18 1.27
N LEU A 11 0.26 22.81 0.57
CA LEU A 11 1.34 23.57 1.22
C LEU A 11 0.82 24.76 2.03
N LYS A 12 -0.20 25.47 1.52
CA LYS A 12 -0.86 26.55 2.28
C LYS A 12 -1.54 26.02 3.54
N LEU A 13 -2.27 24.92 3.43
CA LEU A 13 -2.91 24.27 4.58
C LEU A 13 -1.88 23.86 5.64
N ASN A 14 -0.74 23.31 5.21
CA ASN A 14 0.36 22.94 6.09
C ASN A 14 1.02 24.16 6.76
N PHE A 15 1.06 25.31 6.08
CA PHE A 15 1.55 26.56 6.67
C PHE A 15 0.57 27.11 7.71
N GLU A 16 -0.74 27.03 7.45
CA GLU A 16 -1.78 27.55 8.33
C GLU A 16 -2.02 26.67 9.57
N LEU A 17 -2.01 25.35 9.42
CA LEU A 17 -2.31 24.39 10.48
C LEU A 17 -1.05 23.81 11.17
N GLY A 18 0.14 24.11 10.66
CA GLY A 18 1.40 23.49 11.11
C GLY A 18 1.51 22.03 10.67
N LEU A 19 2.43 21.24 11.26
CA LEU A 19 2.58 19.81 10.91
C LEU A 19 1.56 18.89 11.60
N GLY A 20 0.91 19.36 12.67
CA GLY A 20 0.03 18.51 13.49
C GLY A 20 -1.26 18.05 12.78
N PHE A 21 -1.66 18.65 11.66
CA PHE A 21 -2.77 18.11 10.88
C PHE A 21 -2.39 16.83 10.12
N LEU A 22 -1.10 16.58 9.85
CA LEU A 22 -0.64 15.35 9.19
C LEU A 22 -0.96 14.12 10.05
N ASP A 23 -0.94 14.28 11.37
CA ASP A 23 -1.28 13.22 12.33
C ASP A 23 -2.76 12.81 12.26
N LYS A 24 -3.61 13.64 11.65
CA LYS A 24 -5.04 13.37 11.42
C LYS A 24 -5.31 12.74 10.05
N ILE A 25 -4.29 12.56 9.20
CA ILE A 25 -4.46 11.99 7.88
C ILE A 25 -4.42 10.47 7.99
N VAL A 26 -5.52 9.84 7.59
CA VAL A 26 -5.55 8.42 7.26
C VAL A 26 -5.59 8.28 5.74
N THR A 27 -4.72 7.43 5.20
CA THR A 27 -4.67 7.13 3.77
C THR A 27 -4.89 5.64 3.53
N MET A 28 -5.19 5.30 2.28
CA MET A 28 -5.35 3.93 1.83
C MET A 28 -4.80 3.76 0.42
N ASP A 29 -4.24 2.58 0.16
CA ASP A 29 -3.77 2.18 -1.15
C ASP A 29 -4.12 0.72 -1.45
N ASP A 30 -4.28 0.40 -2.73
CA ASP A 30 -4.54 -0.94 -3.23
C ASP A 30 -3.26 -1.55 -3.83
N THR A 31 -2.85 -2.70 -3.31
CA THR A 31 -1.65 -3.40 -3.79
C THR A 31 -1.97 -4.82 -4.20
N SER A 32 -1.60 -5.19 -5.43
CA SER A 32 -1.70 -6.57 -5.93
C SER A 32 -0.40 -7.34 -5.70
N VAL A 33 -0.41 -8.26 -4.73
CA VAL A 33 0.75 -9.08 -4.35
C VAL A 33 0.71 -10.43 -5.07
N PRO A 34 1.75 -10.83 -5.82
CA PRO A 34 1.82 -12.16 -6.40
C PRO A 34 2.10 -13.22 -5.31
N PHE A 35 1.47 -14.39 -5.43
CA PHE A 35 1.71 -15.53 -4.52
C PHE A 35 3.15 -16.03 -4.56
N PHE A 36 3.81 -15.86 -5.71
CA PHE A 36 5.23 -16.17 -5.87
C PHE A 36 5.93 -14.99 -6.53
N THR A 37 6.84 -14.38 -5.78
CA THR A 37 7.82 -13.42 -6.30
C THR A 37 9.15 -14.14 -6.42
N PRO A 38 9.72 -14.29 -7.63
CA PRO A 38 11.03 -14.87 -7.77
C PRO A 38 12.07 -13.96 -7.11
N GLU A 39 13.03 -14.54 -6.40
CA GLU A 39 14.18 -13.78 -5.91
C GLU A 39 14.85 -13.04 -7.07
N SER A 40 15.19 -11.77 -6.82
CA SER A 40 15.90 -10.95 -7.80
C SER A 40 17.22 -11.63 -8.18
N LYS A 41 17.51 -11.69 -9.49
CA LYS A 41 18.80 -12.20 -9.99
C LYS A 41 20.02 -11.43 -9.46
N ARG A 42 19.81 -10.26 -8.83
CA ARG A 42 20.85 -9.47 -8.16
C ARG A 42 21.33 -10.09 -6.85
N GLY A 43 20.52 -10.93 -6.20
CA GLY A 43 20.83 -11.51 -4.89
C GLY A 43 21.96 -12.55 -4.88
N PRO A 44 22.03 -13.49 -5.84
CA PRO A 44 23.09 -14.49 -5.86
C PRO A 44 24.17 -14.13 -6.90
N SER A 45 24.94 -13.07 -6.66
CA SER A 45 26.20 -12.87 -7.39
C SER A 45 27.25 -13.76 -6.74
N GLN A 46 27.67 -14.81 -7.45
CA GLN A 46 28.71 -15.73 -6.97
C GLN A 46 30.05 -15.26 -7.51
N TRP A 47 31.06 -15.18 -6.64
CA TRP A 47 32.44 -14.99 -7.08
C TRP A 47 32.90 -16.28 -7.76
N LEU A 48 33.24 -16.18 -9.02
CA LEU A 48 33.67 -17.30 -9.84
C LEU A 48 35.13 -17.11 -10.27
N PRO A 49 35.96 -18.17 -10.27
CA PRO A 49 37.32 -18.10 -10.77
C PRO A 49 37.35 -17.60 -12.22
N LYS A 50 38.39 -16.84 -12.57
CA LYS A 50 38.62 -16.33 -13.93
C LYS A 50 38.70 -17.49 -14.91
N GLY A 51 37.79 -17.53 -15.89
CA GLY A 51 37.72 -18.58 -16.91
C GLY A 51 36.63 -19.64 -16.68
N SER A 52 35.90 -19.58 -15.56
CA SER A 52 34.75 -20.45 -15.33
C SER A 52 33.46 -19.92 -16.00
N ASN A 53 32.56 -20.84 -16.37
CA ASN A 53 31.26 -20.47 -16.94
C ASN A 53 30.33 -19.89 -15.86
N PRO A 54 29.54 -18.84 -16.19
CA PRO A 54 28.56 -18.30 -15.26
C PRO A 54 27.50 -19.36 -14.91
N PRO A 55 26.90 -19.31 -13.70
CA PRO A 55 25.92 -20.31 -13.30
C PRO A 55 24.69 -20.24 -14.20
N LEU A 56 24.25 -21.37 -14.75
CA LEU A 56 23.03 -21.44 -15.54
C LEU A 56 21.82 -21.22 -14.63
N LYS A 57 21.20 -20.04 -14.72
CA LYS A 57 20.02 -19.68 -13.92
C LYS A 57 18.76 -19.74 -14.77
N PHE A 58 17.84 -20.64 -14.43
CA PHE A 58 16.52 -20.68 -15.05
C PHE A 58 15.77 -19.36 -14.84
N LYS A 59 15.09 -18.86 -15.88
CA LYS A 59 14.25 -17.65 -15.77
C LYS A 59 12.98 -18.03 -14.98
N ARG A 60 12.94 -17.65 -13.71
CA ARG A 60 11.71 -17.72 -12.90
C ARG A 60 10.83 -16.51 -13.23
N GLN A 61 9.52 -16.72 -13.34
CA GLN A 61 8.53 -15.67 -13.55
C GLN A 61 7.65 -15.54 -12.30
N GLU A 62 7.09 -14.35 -12.07
CA GLU A 62 6.06 -14.14 -11.05
C GLU A 62 4.83 -15.01 -11.31
N SER A 63 4.13 -15.38 -10.24
CA SER A 63 2.87 -16.09 -10.38
C SER A 63 1.84 -15.24 -11.10
N ARG A 64 1.12 -15.84 -12.06
CA ARG A 64 -0.08 -15.23 -12.66
C ARG A 64 -1.18 -14.97 -11.63
N LYS A 65 -1.16 -15.74 -10.53
CA LYS A 65 -2.05 -15.55 -9.40
C LYS A 65 -1.56 -14.35 -8.57
N LYS A 66 -2.45 -13.37 -8.35
CA LYS A 66 -2.22 -12.23 -7.48
C LYS A 66 -3.36 -12.12 -6.47
N GLN A 67 -3.02 -11.64 -5.27
CA GLN A 67 -3.90 -11.35 -4.17
C GLN A 67 -3.95 -9.83 -4.03
N MET A 68 -5.12 -9.21 -4.19
CA MET A 68 -5.25 -7.78 -3.95
C MET A 68 -5.45 -7.52 -2.47
N VAL A 69 -4.74 -6.51 -1.96
CA VAL A 69 -4.75 -6.09 -0.56
C VAL A 69 -5.03 -4.59 -0.51
N LEU A 70 -6.09 -4.22 0.21
CA LEU A 70 -6.39 -2.83 0.55
C LEU A 70 -5.79 -2.56 1.92
N SER A 71 -4.86 -1.61 2.00
CA SER A 71 -4.17 -1.27 3.26
C SER A 71 -4.47 0.17 3.66
N PHE A 72 -4.99 0.34 4.88
CA PHE A 72 -5.28 1.63 5.50
C PHE A 72 -4.22 1.91 6.56
N PHE A 73 -3.62 3.10 6.53
CA PHE A 73 -2.55 3.47 7.43
C PHE A 73 -2.56 4.97 7.74
N ASP A 74 -2.03 5.31 8.91
CA ASP A 74 -1.76 6.67 9.38
C ASP A 74 -0.25 6.86 9.60
N ASN A 75 0.13 7.95 10.27
CA ASN A 75 1.50 8.24 10.67
C ASN A 75 2.07 7.22 11.70
N CYS A 76 1.22 6.45 12.40
CA CYS A 76 1.60 5.45 13.40
C CYS A 76 1.73 4.05 12.79
N GLY A 77 1.13 3.81 11.62
CA GLY A 77 1.29 2.58 10.85
C GLY A 77 -0.03 2.03 10.32
N VAL A 78 -0.09 0.71 10.16
CA VAL A 78 -1.24 0.04 9.54
C VAL A 78 -2.41 -0.07 10.52
N ILE A 79 -3.53 0.54 10.15
CA ILE A 79 -4.77 0.51 10.92
C ILE A 79 -5.58 -0.75 10.58
N PHE A 80 -5.76 -1.00 9.28
CA PHE A 80 -6.61 -2.07 8.78
C PHE A 80 -6.12 -2.57 7.42
N GLN A 81 -6.22 -3.88 7.21
CA GLN A 81 -5.97 -4.51 5.93
C GLN A 81 -7.14 -5.41 5.55
N HIS A 82 -7.46 -5.41 4.27
CA HIS A 82 -8.48 -6.29 3.70
C HIS A 82 -7.94 -7.02 2.47
N TYR A 83 -8.10 -8.34 2.46
CA TYR A 83 -7.69 -9.21 1.37
C TYR A 83 -8.89 -9.48 0.48
N LEU A 84 -8.88 -8.96 -0.74
CA LEU A 84 -10.00 -9.16 -1.68
C LEU A 84 -9.96 -10.58 -2.24
N PRO A 85 -11.09 -11.31 -2.29
CA PRO A 85 -11.10 -12.66 -2.83
C PRO A 85 -10.55 -12.69 -4.26
N MET A 86 -9.86 -13.78 -4.60
CA MET A 86 -9.26 -13.91 -5.92
C MET A 86 -10.34 -13.88 -7.01
N ARG A 87 -10.16 -13.02 -8.03
CA ARG A 87 -11.12 -12.80 -9.13
C ARG A 87 -12.37 -12.00 -8.76
N THR A 88 -12.38 -11.30 -7.63
CA THR A 88 -13.41 -10.28 -7.39
C THR A 88 -13.11 -9.08 -8.27
N SER A 89 -14.10 -8.57 -8.99
CA SER A 89 -13.97 -7.32 -9.72
C SER A 89 -13.97 -6.16 -8.74
N ASP A 90 -13.06 -5.20 -8.92
CA ASP A 90 -12.99 -3.94 -8.16
C ASP A 90 -14.21 -3.07 -8.42
N THR A 91 -15.32 -3.48 -7.83
CA THR A 91 -16.63 -2.88 -8.00
C THR A 91 -16.82 -1.85 -6.91
N PRO A 92 -17.43 -0.69 -7.19
CA PRO A 92 -17.71 0.32 -6.16
C PRO A 92 -18.46 -0.21 -4.92
N ALA A 93 -19.29 -1.25 -5.09
CA ALA A 93 -19.98 -1.91 -3.98
C ALA A 93 -19.02 -2.60 -3.00
N VAL A 94 -18.05 -3.37 -3.51
CA VAL A 94 -17.04 -4.04 -2.69
C VAL A 94 -16.22 -2.99 -1.93
N PHE A 95 -15.84 -1.91 -2.62
CA PHE A 95 -15.11 -0.82 -1.98
C PHE A 95 -15.91 -0.18 -0.84
N LYS A 96 -17.20 0.09 -1.05
CA LYS A 96 -18.10 0.63 -0.02
C LYS A 96 -18.16 -0.28 1.21
N ASP A 97 -18.27 -1.59 1.00
CA ASP A 97 -18.33 -2.55 2.11
C ASP A 97 -17.02 -2.57 2.90
N VAL A 98 -15.87 -2.57 2.21
CA VAL A 98 -14.56 -2.48 2.86
C VAL A 98 -14.40 -1.16 3.63
N MET A 99 -14.86 -0.04 3.08
CA MET A 99 -14.83 1.26 3.76
C MET A 99 -15.70 1.25 5.03
N ASN A 100 -16.87 0.60 5.01
CA ASN A 100 -17.70 0.45 6.21
C ASN A 100 -17.00 -0.40 7.27
N MET A 101 -16.36 -1.51 6.86
CA MET A 101 -15.56 -2.35 7.77
C MET A 101 -14.39 -1.56 8.39
N PHE A 102 -13.70 -0.76 7.57
CA PHE A 102 -12.64 0.13 8.03
C PHE A 102 -13.16 1.14 9.04
N LEU A 103 -14.25 1.86 8.75
CA LEU A 103 -14.80 2.88 9.64
C LEU A 103 -15.21 2.32 11.00
N ASN A 104 -15.77 1.10 11.03
CA ASN A 104 -16.12 0.44 12.29
C ASN A 104 -14.87 0.13 13.11
N LYS A 105 -13.83 -0.46 12.50
CA LYS A 105 -12.56 -0.74 13.17
C LYS A 105 -11.79 0.52 13.57
N PHE A 106 -11.88 1.57 12.76
CA PHE A 106 -11.23 2.85 13.03
C PHE A 106 -11.82 3.49 14.29
N LYS A 107 -13.15 3.47 14.45
CA LYS A 107 -13.83 3.95 15.66
C LYS A 107 -13.41 3.18 16.92
N GLU A 108 -13.20 1.87 16.81
CA GLU A 108 -12.75 1.04 17.93
C GLU A 108 -11.30 1.37 18.33
N LYS A 109 -10.40 1.51 17.35
CA LYS A 109 -8.97 1.72 17.60
C LYS A 109 -8.62 3.16 17.98
N GLN A 110 -9.33 4.14 17.41
CA GLN A 110 -9.02 5.56 17.55
C GLN A 110 -10.30 6.38 17.82
N PRO A 111 -10.95 6.17 18.98
CA PRO A 111 -12.19 6.84 19.32
C PRO A 111 -12.04 8.37 19.38
N GLU A 112 -10.88 8.88 19.80
CA GLU A 112 -10.61 10.32 19.86
C GLU A 112 -10.57 10.98 18.48
N MET A 113 -9.97 10.33 17.48
CA MET A 113 -9.95 10.85 16.09
C MET A 113 -11.25 10.59 15.33
N ALA A 114 -12.09 9.68 15.83
CA ALA A 114 -13.40 9.39 15.25
C ALA A 114 -14.51 10.35 15.72
N LYS A 115 -14.26 11.15 16.76
CA LYS A 115 -15.16 12.23 17.17
C LYS A 115 -15.12 13.32 16.09
N ARG A 116 -16.29 13.71 15.59
CA ARG A 116 -16.43 14.91 14.76
C ARG A 116 -16.58 16.08 15.71
N ASP A 117 -15.71 17.08 15.55
CA ASP A 117 -15.96 18.43 16.07
C ASP A 117 -17.23 19.03 15.45
#